data_AF-F0GCM7-F1
#
_entry.id   AF-F0GCM7-F1
#
_cell.length_a   1.000
_cell.length_b   1.000
_cell.length_c   1.000
_cell.angle_alpha   90.00
_cell.angle_beta   90.00
_cell.angle_gamma   90.00
#
_symmetry.space_group_name_H-M   'P 1'
#
loop_
_entity.id
_entity.type
_entity.pdbx_description
1 polymer ?
#
loop_
_entity_poly.entity_id
_entity_poly.type
_entity_poly.pdbx_seq_one_letter_code
_entity_poly.pdbx_strand_id
1 'polypeptide(L)' 'MLQLLAEREGEVLTRTFITSQIWDMNFDSDTNVVDAAVKRLRAKIDNSFDKKLIHTIRGMGYVLEDRS' A
#
# COMPACT_ATOMS: atom_id res chain seq x y z
N MET A 1 -0.75 7.84 -3.12
CA MET A 1 -0.56 6.44 -2.65
C MET A 1 0.35 5.61 -3.54
N LEU A 2 0.02 5.37 -4.82
CA LEU A 2 0.88 4.56 -5.71
C LEU A 2 2.29 5.12 -5.81
N GLN A 3 2.40 6.43 -6.04
CA GLN A 3 3.69 7.08 -6.16
C GLN A 3 4.52 6.97 -4.88
N LEU A 4 3.90 7.13 -3.70
CA LEU A 4 4.57 6.95 -2.40
C LEU A 4 5.11 5.52 -2.23
N LEU A 5 4.33 4.51 -2.61
CA LEU A 5 4.75 3.11 -2.58
C LEU A 5 5.85 2.80 -3.62
N ALA A 6 5.81 3.48 -4.77
CA ALA A 6 6.79 3.31 -5.84
C ALA A 6 8.12 4.05 -5.54
N GLU A 7 8.06 5.23 -4.93
CA GLU A 7 9.25 5.95 -4.42
C GLU A 7 9.91 5.21 -3.24
N ARG A 8 9.13 4.37 -2.54
CA ARG A 8 9.55 3.58 -1.37
C ARG A 8 9.50 2.08 -1.66
N GLU A 9 9.85 1.68 -2.88
CA GLU A 9 9.92 0.27 -3.23
C GLU A 9 10.96 -0.46 -2.34
N GLY A 10 10.58 -1.60 -1.77
CA GLY A 10 11.36 -2.37 -0.82
C GLY A 10 11.16 -1.98 0.66
N GLU A 11 10.48 -0.87 0.96
CA GLU A 11 10.22 -0.45 2.36
C GLU A 11 8.84 -0.91 2.86
N VAL A 12 8.80 -1.42 4.10
CA VAL A 12 7.54 -1.77 4.75
C VAL A 12 6.85 -0.51 5.26
N LEU A 13 5.76 -0.11 4.60
CA LEU A 13 4.94 1.01 4.99
C LEU A 13 3.81 0.54 5.91
N THR A 14 3.77 1.09 7.12
CA THR A 14 2.68 0.81 8.06
C THR A 14 1.37 1.45 7.58
N ARG A 15 0.24 0.89 8.02
CA ARG A 15 -1.09 1.43 7.65
C ARG A 15 -1.21 2.90 8.05
N THR A 16 -0.73 3.22 9.25
CA THR A 16 -0.72 4.57 9.84
C THR A 16 0.17 5.53 9.07
N PHE A 17 1.31 5.06 8.55
CA PHE A 17 2.20 5.87 7.73
C PHE A 17 1.55 6.20 6.37
N ILE A 18 0.91 5.21 5.74
CA ILE A 18 0.20 5.41 4.47
C ILE A 18 -0.96 6.39 4.65
N THR A 19 -1.77 6.25 5.71
CA THR A 19 -2.84 7.21 6.00
C THR A 19 -2.27 8.59 6.25
N SER A 20 -1.25 8.72 7.10
CA SER A 20 -0.63 10.02 7.41
C SER A 20 -0.06 10.74 6.19
N GLN A 21 0.50 10.01 5.21
CA GLN A 21 1.08 10.61 4.00
C GLN A 21 0.03 11.04 2.96
N ILE A 22 -1.17 10.49 2.98
CA ILE A 22 -2.21 10.77 1.98
C ILE A 22 -3.32 11.64 2.56
N TRP A 23 -3.62 11.43 3.84
CA TRP A 23 -4.64 12.10 4.60
C TRP A 23 -4.01 12.63 5.90
N ASP A 24 -3.71 13.92 5.90
CA ASP A 24 -3.22 14.70 7.05
C ASP A 24 -4.28 14.84 8.18
N MET A 25 -5.44 14.17 8.05
CA MET A 25 -6.58 14.27 8.94
C MET A 25 -6.69 13.01 9.82
N ASN A 26 -6.51 13.21 11.12
CA ASN A 26 -6.73 12.23 12.18
C ASN A 26 -8.16 11.65 12.13
N PHE A 27 -8.38 10.55 11.40
CA PHE A 27 -9.58 9.73 11.52
C PHE A 27 -9.19 8.31 11.94
N ASP A 28 -9.49 7.97 13.20
CA ASP A 28 -9.25 6.66 13.81
C ASP A 28 -9.98 5.48 13.12
N SER A 29 -10.74 5.73 12.04
CA SER A 29 -11.55 4.74 11.33
C SER A 29 -10.95 4.26 9.99
N ASP A 30 -9.76 4.75 9.60
CA ASP A 30 -9.24 4.67 8.22
C ASP A 30 -8.55 3.36 7.79
N THR A 31 -8.57 2.31 8.62
CA THR A 31 -7.90 1.05 8.24
C THR A 31 -8.50 0.44 6.96
N ASN A 32 -9.80 0.64 6.72
CA ASN A 32 -10.51 0.16 5.54
C ASN A 32 -10.16 0.95 4.27
N VAL A 33 -9.80 2.24 4.39
CA VAL A 33 -9.51 3.11 3.24
C VAL A 33 -8.17 2.73 2.61
N VAL A 34 -7.16 2.41 3.43
CA VAL A 34 -5.87 1.89 2.94
C VAL A 34 -6.08 0.56 2.22
N ASP A 35 -6.83 -0.37 2.81
CA ASP A 35 -7.14 -1.66 2.18
C ASP A 35 -7.89 -1.48 0.84
N ALA A 36 -8.86 -0.57 0.77
CA ALA A 36 -9.59 -0.26 -0.46
C ALA A 36 -8.68 0.39 -1.53
N ALA A 37 -7.82 1.32 -1.14
CA ALA A 37 -6.87 1.96 -2.03
C ALA A 37 -5.83 0.95 -2.54
N VAL A 38 -5.30 0.07 -1.68
CA VAL A 38 -4.35 -1.00 -2.07
C VAL A 38 -5.04 -1.97 -3.01
N LYS A 39 -6.30 -2.34 -2.74
CA LYS A 39 -7.09 -3.22 -3.61
C LYS A 39 -7.34 -2.61 -4.98
N ARG A 40 -7.71 -1.33 -5.05
CA ARG A 40 -7.84 -0.59 -6.33
C ARG A 40 -6.52 -0.51 -7.06
N LEU A 41 -5.43 -0.31 -6.34
CA LEU A 41 -4.08 -0.29 -6.89
C LEU A 41 -3.72 -1.64 -7.52
N ARG A 42 -3.90 -2.73 -6.76
CA ARG A 42 -3.69 -4.10 -7.24
C ARG A 42 -4.54 -4.38 -8.48
N ALA A 43 -5.81 -4.02 -8.47
CA ALA A 43 -6.67 -4.20 -9.65
C ALA A 43 -6.16 -3.46 -10.90
N LYS A 44 -5.40 -2.38 -10.73
CA LYS A 44 -4.89 -1.54 -11.83
C LYS A 44 -3.47 -1.94 -12.29
N ILE A 45 -2.60 -2.31 -11.35
CA ILE A 45 -1.20 -2.67 -11.63
C ILE A 45 -1.00 -4.19 -11.61
N ASP A 46 -1.47 -4.89 -10.58
CA ASP A 46 -1.26 -6.33 -10.35
C ASP A 46 -2.09 -7.18 -11.33
N ASN A 47 -3.26 -6.71 -11.76
CA ASN A 47 -4.07 -7.44 -12.73
C ASN A 47 -3.49 -7.41 -14.16
N SER A 48 -2.53 -6.51 -14.42
CA SER A 48 -1.85 -6.35 -15.71
C SER A 48 -0.44 -6.95 -15.72
N PHE A 49 0.09 -7.33 -14.55
CA PHE A 49 1.43 -7.89 -14.39
C PHE A 49 1.33 -9.23 -13.67
N ASP A 50 1.93 -10.29 -14.22
CA ASP A 50 1.92 -11.63 -13.62
C ASP A 50 2.58 -11.66 -12.22
N LYS A 51 3.41 -10.64 -11.93
CA LYS A 51 4.09 -10.46 -10.65
C LYS A 51 3.33 -9.53 -9.71
N LYS A 52 3.04 -10.05 -8.52
CA LYS A 52 2.46 -9.31 -7.40
C LYS A 52 3.50 -8.40 -6.76
N LEU A 53 3.46 -7.10 -7.07
CA LEU A 53 4.37 -6.12 -6.48
C LEU A 53 3.98 -5.75 -5.04
N ILE A 54 2.69 -5.77 -4.70
CA ILE A 54 2.23 -5.36 -3.37
C ILE A 54 2.08 -6.58 -2.47
N HIS A 55 2.88 -6.66 -1.42
CA HIS A 55 2.78 -7.68 -0.38
C HIS A 55 2.20 -7.09 0.91
N THR A 56 1.36 -7.89 1.58
CA THR A 56 0.75 -7.50 2.86
C THR A 56 1.44 -8.27 3.98
N ILE A 57 2.10 -7.55 4.89
CA ILE A 57 2.75 -8.13 6.07
C ILE A 57 1.81 -7.97 7.26
N ARG A 58 1.26 -9.09 7.71
CA ARG A 58 0.30 -9.13 8.83
C ARG A 58 0.96 -8.57 10.10
N GLY A 59 0.39 -7.52 10.67
CA GLY A 59 0.91 -6.86 11.88
C GLY A 59 1.93 -5.75 11.63
N MET A 60 2.49 -5.60 10.42
CA MET A 60 3.43 -4.52 10.09
C MET A 60 2.87 -3.52 9.06
N GLY A 61 2.27 -3.98 7.96
CA GLY A 61 1.77 -3.08 6.93
C GLY A 61 1.80 -3.65 5.52
N TYR A 62 2.15 -2.80 4.55
CA TYR A 62 2.27 -3.16 3.14
C TYR A 62 3.68 -2.83 2.65
N VAL A 63 4.22 -3.67 1.79
CA VAL A 63 5.49 -3.44 1.10
C VAL A 63 5.27 -3.58 -0.39
N LEU A 64 5.89 -2.71 -1.16
CA LEU A 64 5.95 -2.84 -2.61
C LEU A 64 7.32 -3.43 -2.94
N GLU A 65 7.39 -4.71 -3.31
CA GLU A 65 8.64 -5.42 -3.59
C GLU A 65 8.48 -6.25 -4.87
N ASP A 66 9.40 -6.12 -5.82
CA ASP A 66 9.54 -7.05 -6.93
C ASP A 66 10.34 -8.26 -6.46
N ARG A 67 9.65 -9.35 -6.08
CA ARG A 67 10.30 -10.64 -5.87
C ARG A 67 10.52 -11.30 -7.22
N SER A 68 11.69 -11.05 -7.81
CA SER A 68 12.25 -11.80 -8.93
C SER A 68 12.78 -13.17 -8.51
#